data_AF-A0A7V2WHB3-F1
#
_entry.id   AF-A0A7V2WHB3-F1
#
_cell.length_a   1.000
_cell.length_b   1.000
_cell.length_c   1.000
_cell.angle_alpha   90.00
_cell.angle_beta   90.00
_cell.angle_gamma   90.00
#
_symmetry.space_group_name_H-M   'P 1'
#
loop_
_entity.id
_entity.type
_entity.pdbx_description
1 polymer ?
#
loop_
_entity_poly.entity_id
_entity_poly.type
_entity_poly.pdbx_seq_one_letter_code
_entity_poly.pdbx_strand_id
1 'polypeptide(L)'
;IPSVDRVGRYFPLTIASHITEPVKPVALIDECYHWFEQAEEQALKVLDEDFDLDELEASLKKMGEPVVSRISENEPLDEIHKEERFQGHFSMDTVNANPLSAFPAVSHFFIEQTFSSYSFWWTAGSEDIKPSFLLCEGMPKNDGFAAFMDGGWNRECWHDIKSLFSVGDTPAIMGV
;
A
#
# COMPACT_ATOMS: atom_id res chain seq x y z
N ILE A 1 4.20 -11.46 6.25
CA ILE A 1 3.70 -12.85 6.09
C ILE A 1 3.75 -13.57 7.46
N PRO A 2 2.73 -14.35 7.85
CA PRO A 2 2.79 -15.18 9.06
C PRO A 2 3.96 -16.18 8.97
N SER A 3 4.81 -16.27 9.99
CA SER A 3 5.99 -17.14 9.97
C SER A 3 6.27 -17.75 11.35
N VAL A 4 7.21 -18.69 11.39
CA VAL A 4 7.62 -19.44 12.58
C VAL A 4 9.14 -19.56 12.60
N ASP A 5 9.75 -19.38 13.77
CA ASP A 5 11.18 -19.60 13.91
C ASP A 5 11.54 -21.08 14.08
N ARG A 6 12.85 -21.38 14.07
CA ARG A 6 13.37 -22.76 14.19
C ARG A 6 12.95 -23.48 15.48
N VAL A 7 12.58 -22.74 16.54
CA VAL A 7 12.15 -23.32 17.83
C VAL A 7 10.63 -23.31 18.00
N GLY A 8 9.87 -22.97 16.96
CA GLY A 8 8.41 -23.06 16.93
C GLY A 8 7.68 -21.81 17.45
N ARG A 9 8.35 -20.67 17.63
CA ARG A 9 7.70 -19.41 18.04
C ARG A 9 7.19 -18.65 16.82
N TYR A 10 5.97 -18.13 16.91
CA TYR A 10 5.32 -17.41 15.81
C TYR A 10 5.70 -15.93 15.81
N PHE A 11 6.29 -15.47 14.71
CA PHE A 11 6.59 -14.07 14.45
C PHE A 11 6.35 -13.78 12.97
N PRO A 12 5.81 -12.60 12.59
CA PRO A 12 5.68 -12.25 11.19
C PRO A 12 7.06 -12.05 10.56
N LEU A 13 7.25 -12.63 9.37
CA LEU A 13 8.33 -12.22 8.47
C LEU A 13 7.93 -10.90 7.80
N THR A 14 8.83 -9.91 7.89
CA THR A 14 8.64 -8.58 7.30
C THR A 14 9.83 -8.25 6.41
N ILE A 15 9.56 -7.96 5.14
CA ILE A 15 10.52 -7.31 4.23
C ILE A 15 10.16 -5.83 4.22
N ALA A 16 11.13 -4.98 4.48
CA ALA A 16 10.96 -3.54 4.49
C ALA A 16 12.12 -2.87 3.74
N SER A 17 11.81 -1.81 3.02
CA SER A 17 12.81 -0.93 2.43
C SER A 17 12.68 0.46 3.04
N HIS A 18 13.82 1.06 3.41
CA HIS A 18 13.87 2.40 3.94
C HIS A 18 13.92 3.40 2.79
N ILE A 19 12.92 4.28 2.69
CA ILE A 19 12.86 5.28 1.62
C ILE A 19 13.64 6.51 2.07
N THR A 20 14.73 6.81 1.38
CA THR A 20 15.67 7.89 1.75
C THR A 20 15.16 9.28 1.39
N GLU A 21 14.40 9.39 0.31
CA GLU A 21 13.79 10.64 -0.17
C GLU A 21 12.34 10.76 0.35
N PRO A 22 11.83 11.98 0.61
CA PRO A 22 10.43 12.15 1.00
C PRO A 22 9.51 11.81 -0.19
N VAL A 23 8.95 10.60 -0.17
CA VAL A 23 8.00 10.12 -1.16
C VAL A 23 6.60 10.03 -0.57
N LYS A 24 5.60 10.44 -1.34
CA LYS A 24 4.18 10.36 -0.97
C LYS A 24 3.74 8.89 -1.00
N PRO A 25 3.17 8.32 0.08
CA PRO A 25 2.77 6.91 0.13
C PRO A 25 1.85 6.45 -1.01
N VAL A 26 0.96 7.33 -1.51
CA VAL A 26 0.07 7.00 -2.63
C VAL A 26 0.87 6.77 -3.93
N ALA A 27 1.96 7.52 -4.15
CA ALA A 27 2.80 7.36 -5.32
C ALA A 27 3.61 6.04 -5.27
N LEU A 28 4.03 5.61 -4.08
CA LEU A 28 4.67 4.28 -3.92
C LEU A 28 3.75 3.15 -4.34
N ILE A 29 2.46 3.24 -3.99
CA ILE A 29 1.48 2.20 -4.36
C ILE A 29 1.21 2.22 -5.87
N ASP A 30 1.05 3.41 -6.45
CA ASP A 30 0.74 3.59 -7.88
C ASP A 30 1.91 3.17 -8.79
N GLU A 31 3.14 3.58 -8.47
CA GLU A 31 4.31 3.39 -9.35
C GLU A 31 5.13 2.14 -9.01
N CYS A 32 5.11 1.69 -7.75
CA CYS A 32 5.98 0.61 -7.27
C CYS A 32 5.21 -0.69 -6.94
N TYR A 33 3.99 -0.89 -7.45
CA TYR A 33 3.19 -2.08 -7.17
C TYR A 33 3.96 -3.39 -7.41
N HIS A 34 4.70 -3.48 -8.51
CA HIS A 34 5.52 -4.64 -8.86
C HIS A 34 6.64 -4.93 -7.83
N TRP A 35 7.18 -3.91 -7.16
CA TRP A 35 8.15 -4.13 -6.08
C TRP A 35 7.52 -4.89 -4.91
N PHE A 36 6.27 -4.58 -4.56
CA PHE A 36 5.54 -5.29 -3.51
C PHE A 36 5.22 -6.74 -3.91
N GLU A 37 4.84 -6.98 -5.16
CA GLU A 37 4.64 -8.34 -5.69
C GLU A 37 5.93 -9.16 -5.59
N GLN A 38 7.07 -8.59 -6.03
CA GLN A 38 8.37 -9.27 -5.92
C GLN A 38 8.78 -9.54 -4.47
N ALA A 39 8.53 -8.60 -3.56
CA ALA A 39 8.81 -8.77 -2.14
C ALA A 39 7.95 -9.90 -1.54
N GLU A 40 6.67 -9.97 -1.91
CA GLU A 40 5.79 -11.07 -1.50
C GLU A 40 6.29 -12.42 -2.02
N GLU A 41 6.66 -12.52 -3.29
CA GLU A 41 7.27 -13.72 -3.86
C GLU A 41 8.53 -14.17 -3.10
N GLN A 42 9.42 -13.23 -2.74
CA GLN A 42 10.61 -13.58 -1.95
C GLN A 42 10.24 -14.04 -0.53
N ALA A 43 9.26 -13.40 0.11
CA ALA A 43 8.83 -13.78 1.44
C ALA A 43 8.16 -15.17 1.48
N LEU A 44 7.45 -15.56 0.41
CA LEU A 44 6.82 -16.87 0.30
C LEU A 44 7.83 -18.00 0.15
N LYS A 45 8.96 -17.78 -0.54
CA LYS A 45 10.06 -18.78 -0.65
C LYS A 45 10.65 -19.19 0.70
N VAL A 46 10.53 -18.34 1.73
CA VAL A 46 10.99 -18.67 3.09
C VAL A 46 10.19 -19.80 3.72
N LEU A 47 8.99 -20.08 3.19
CA LEU A 47 8.13 -21.15 3.67
C LEU A 47 8.50 -22.52 3.07
N ASP A 48 9.40 -22.57 2.08
CA ASP A 48 9.84 -23.82 1.46
C ASP A 48 10.81 -24.59 2.37
N GLU A 49 10.74 -25.93 2.34
CA GLU A 49 11.55 -26.79 3.22
C GLU A 49 13.07 -26.67 2.95
N ASP A 50 13.45 -26.37 1.70
CA ASP A 50 14.83 -26.23 1.23
C ASP A 50 15.32 -24.77 1.23
N PHE A 51 14.73 -23.91 2.07
CA PHE A 51 15.07 -22.49 2.14
C PHE A 51 16.57 -22.22 2.40
N ASP A 52 17.17 -21.39 1.54
CA ASP A 52 18.52 -20.85 1.73
C ASP A 52 18.47 -19.34 2.03
N LEU A 53 18.99 -18.96 3.19
CA LEU A 53 19.05 -17.58 3.65
C LEU A 53 19.98 -16.73 2.77
N ASP A 54 21.09 -17.28 2.30
CA ASP A 54 22.07 -16.54 1.49
C ASP A 54 21.46 -16.19 0.11
N GLU A 55 20.67 -17.09 -0.46
CA GLU A 55 19.93 -16.85 -1.71
C GLU A 55 18.84 -15.78 -1.55
N LEU A 56 18.13 -15.78 -0.42
CA LEU A 56 17.16 -14.74 -0.10
C LEU A 56 17.85 -13.38 0.02
N GLU A 57 18.93 -13.28 0.79
CA GLU A 57 19.68 -12.03 0.94
C GLU A 57 20.18 -11.49 -0.40
N ALA A 58 20.71 -12.37 -1.26
CA ALA A 58 21.16 -12.00 -2.60
C ALA A 58 19.99 -11.48 -3.46
N SER A 59 18.83 -12.13 -3.39
CA SER A 59 17.63 -11.75 -4.13
C SER A 59 17.07 -10.40 -3.66
N LEU A 60 17.02 -10.16 -2.34
CA LEU A 60 16.59 -8.88 -1.77
C LEU A 60 17.55 -7.74 -2.12
N LYS A 61 18.87 -7.98 -2.07
CA LYS A 61 19.88 -7.00 -2.51
C LYS A 61 19.74 -6.65 -3.99
N LYS A 62 19.40 -7.64 -4.83
CA LYS A 62 19.17 -7.43 -6.28
C LYS A 62 17.87 -6.66 -6.54
N MET A 63 16.82 -6.90 -5.76
CA MET A 63 15.54 -6.20 -5.87
C MET A 63 15.70 -4.69 -5.61
N GLY A 64 16.53 -4.32 -4.63
CA GLY A 64 16.79 -2.92 -4.31
C GLY A 64 15.60 -2.21 -3.65
N GLU A 65 15.65 -0.88 -3.62
CA GLU A 65 14.58 -0.05 -3.07
C GLU A 65 13.48 0.24 -4.10
N PRO A 66 12.22 0.43 -3.67
CA PRO A 66 11.18 0.90 -4.57
C PRO A 66 11.48 2.36 -4.93
N VAL A 67 11.61 2.62 -6.23
CA VAL A 67 11.92 3.95 -6.77
C VAL A 67 10.70 4.50 -7.48
N VAL A 68 10.23 5.67 -7.04
CA VAL A 68 9.22 6.45 -7.77
C VAL A 68 9.91 7.33 -8.81
N SER A 69 9.31 7.43 -9.99
CA SER A 69 9.80 8.29 -11.07
C SER A 69 9.47 9.76 -10.83
N ARG A 70 8.40 10.03 -10.08
CA ARG A 70 7.92 11.38 -9.76
C ARG A 70 8.27 11.73 -8.33
N ILE A 71 9.44 12.35 -8.14
CA ILE A 71 9.69 13.11 -6.92
C ILE A 71 8.73 14.30 -6.99
N SER A 72 7.66 14.27 -6.18
CA SER A 72 6.86 15.47 -6.00
C SER A 72 7.79 16.50 -5.40
N GLU A 73 8.02 17.60 -6.11
CA GLU A 73 8.44 18.81 -5.43
C GLU A 73 7.42 19.02 -4.30
N ASN A 74 7.90 19.19 -3.06
CA ASN A 74 7.09 19.61 -1.94
C ASN A 74 6.74 21.08 -2.15
N GLU A 75 6.01 21.38 -3.22
CA GLU A 75 5.37 22.68 -3.32
C GLU A 75 4.36 22.74 -2.18
N PRO A 76 4.48 23.74 -1.28
CA PRO A 76 3.54 23.90 -0.20
C PRO A 76 2.15 24.06 -0.82
N LEU A 77 1.24 23.14 -0.47
CA LEU A 77 -0.16 23.29 -0.80
C LEU A 77 -0.65 24.59 -0.15
N ASP A 78 -1.39 25.39 -0.91
CA ASP A 78 -2.06 26.57 -0.36
C ASP A 78 -2.89 26.15 0.87
N GLU A 79 -2.79 26.92 1.95
CA GLU A 79 -3.58 26.66 3.16
C GLU A 79 -5.07 26.68 2.81
N ILE A 80 -5.73 25.54 2.98
CA ILE A 80 -7.16 25.46 2.74
C ILE A 80 -7.89 26.16 3.88
N HIS A 81 -8.45 27.32 3.59
CA HIS A 81 -9.37 27.99 4.51
C HIS A 81 -10.65 27.14 4.64
N LYS A 82 -10.81 26.45 5.77
CA LYS A 82 -11.93 25.53 6.05
C LYS A 82 -13.32 26.20 6.06
N GLU A 83 -13.37 27.53 6.00
CA GLU A 83 -14.60 28.33 6.06
C GLU A 83 -15.27 28.55 4.69
N GLU A 84 -14.53 28.35 3.59
CA GLU A 84 -15.06 28.50 2.23
C GLU A 84 -15.31 27.14 1.56
N ARG A 85 -16.18 27.13 0.54
CA ARG A 85 -16.41 25.93 -0.26
C ARG A 85 -15.15 25.59 -1.06
N PHE A 86 -14.57 24.42 -0.81
CA PHE A 86 -13.38 23.94 -1.52
C PHE A 86 -13.55 23.94 -3.04
N GLN A 87 -12.57 24.51 -3.75
CA GLN A 87 -12.44 24.50 -5.21
C GLN A 87 -10.99 24.13 -5.56
N GLY A 88 -10.76 22.88 -5.95
CA GLY A 88 -9.42 22.38 -6.27
C GLY A 88 -9.15 22.35 -7.77
N HIS A 89 -7.95 22.74 -8.18
CA HIS A 89 -7.43 22.57 -9.53
C HIS A 89 -6.20 21.64 -9.48
N PHE A 90 -6.26 20.53 -10.20
CA PHE A 90 -5.17 19.55 -10.31
C PHE A 90 -4.69 19.54 -11.75
N SER A 91 -3.53 20.15 -12.01
CA SER A 91 -2.94 20.19 -13.34
C SER A 91 -2.44 18.80 -13.75
N MET A 92 -2.50 18.50 -15.04
CA MET A 92 -2.01 17.25 -15.62
C MET A 92 -1.06 17.55 -16.78
N ASP A 93 0.10 16.90 -16.79
CA ASP A 93 1.16 17.20 -17.77
C ASP A 93 0.93 16.56 -19.16
N THR A 94 -0.07 15.68 -19.27
CA THR A 94 -0.36 14.94 -20.49
C THR A 94 -1.72 15.38 -21.06
N VAL A 95 -1.69 15.91 -22.28
CA VAL A 95 -2.91 16.26 -23.04
C VAL A 95 -3.68 14.97 -23.35
N ASN A 96 -5.01 15.00 -23.17
CA ASN A 96 -5.89 13.84 -23.30
C ASN A 96 -5.56 12.68 -22.35
N ALA A 97 -4.91 12.95 -21.21
CA ALA A 97 -4.75 11.96 -20.17
C ALA A 97 -6.11 11.46 -19.65
N ASN A 98 -6.16 10.21 -19.24
CA ASN A 98 -7.31 9.68 -18.51
C ASN A 98 -7.46 10.49 -17.21
N PRO A 99 -8.60 11.16 -16.94
CA PRO A 99 -8.80 11.94 -15.71
C PRO A 99 -8.60 11.13 -14.43
N LEU A 100 -8.75 9.79 -14.48
CA LEU A 100 -8.48 8.92 -13.34
C LEU A 100 -7.01 8.96 -12.89
N SER A 101 -6.06 9.34 -13.76
CA SER A 101 -4.65 9.48 -13.36
C SER A 101 -4.38 10.66 -12.44
N ALA A 102 -5.36 11.55 -12.22
CA ALA A 102 -5.27 12.61 -11.20
C ALA A 102 -5.62 12.10 -9.79
N PHE A 103 -6.28 10.94 -9.65
CA PHE A 103 -6.77 10.45 -8.35
C PHE A 103 -5.68 10.18 -7.31
N PRO A 104 -4.46 9.72 -7.66
CA PRO A 104 -3.36 9.62 -6.69
C PRO A 104 -3.08 10.97 -6.01
N ALA A 105 -3.01 12.05 -6.79
CA ALA A 105 -2.77 13.41 -6.26
C ALA A 105 -3.97 13.92 -5.44
N VAL A 106 -5.19 13.72 -5.92
CA VAL A 106 -6.43 14.10 -5.20
C VAL A 106 -6.54 13.37 -3.87
N SER A 107 -6.30 12.06 -3.85
CA SER A 107 -6.41 11.22 -2.65
C SER A 107 -5.37 11.63 -1.62
N HIS A 108 -4.12 11.79 -2.06
CA HIS A 108 -3.04 12.26 -1.20
C HIS A 108 -3.37 13.61 -0.56
N PHE A 109 -3.83 14.58 -1.36
CA PHE A 109 -4.24 15.90 -0.88
C PHE A 109 -5.27 15.80 0.26
N PHE A 110 -6.38 15.10 0.05
CA PHE A 110 -7.42 15.01 1.09
C PHE A 110 -7.00 14.21 2.33
N ILE A 111 -6.14 13.20 2.16
CA ILE A 111 -5.62 12.41 3.29
C ILE A 111 -4.74 13.28 4.19
N GLU A 112 -3.84 14.09 3.63
CA GLU A 112 -2.98 14.99 4.41
C GLU A 112 -3.75 16.09 5.13
N GLN A 113 -4.88 16.54 4.56
CA GLN A 113 -5.75 17.52 5.23
C GLN A 113 -6.56 16.90 6.37
N THR A 114 -6.70 15.57 6.36
CA THR A 114 -7.52 14.83 7.33
C THR A 114 -6.67 14.28 8.48
N PHE A 115 -5.47 13.76 8.20
CA PHE A 115 -4.63 13.05 9.16
C PHE A 115 -3.22 13.64 9.24
N SER A 116 -2.71 13.84 10.45
CA SER A 116 -1.32 14.27 10.67
C SER A 116 -0.28 13.18 10.37
N SER A 117 -0.70 11.92 10.44
CA SER A 117 0.09 10.75 10.05
C SER A 117 -0.85 9.64 9.60
N TYR A 118 -0.42 8.82 8.64
CA TYR A 118 -1.25 7.75 8.11
C TYR A 118 -0.41 6.57 7.59
N SER A 119 -1.03 5.40 7.50
CA SER A 119 -0.46 4.22 6.86
C SER A 119 -1.48 3.52 5.97
N PHE A 120 -0.99 2.93 4.89
CA PHE A 120 -1.78 2.08 4.02
C PHE A 120 -1.40 0.61 4.23
N TRP A 121 -2.40 -0.25 4.13
CA TRP A 121 -2.21 -1.69 4.17
C TRP A 121 -3.16 -2.35 3.20
N TRP A 122 -2.74 -3.43 2.57
CA TRP A 122 -3.61 -4.17 1.69
C TRP A 122 -3.25 -5.65 1.65
N THR A 123 -4.17 -6.43 1.09
CA THR A 123 -3.95 -7.83 0.76
C THR A 123 -4.70 -8.15 -0.52
N ALA A 124 -4.12 -9.01 -1.36
CA ALA A 124 -4.83 -9.64 -2.47
C ALA A 124 -5.90 -10.64 -1.97
N GLY A 125 -5.95 -10.91 -0.67
CA GLY A 125 -6.87 -11.85 -0.04
C GLY A 125 -6.28 -13.25 0.13
N SER A 126 -7.10 -14.14 0.67
CA SER A 126 -6.86 -15.57 0.85
C SER A 126 -8.19 -16.31 0.73
N GLU A 127 -8.20 -17.62 0.99
CA GLU A 127 -9.44 -18.40 1.03
C GLU A 127 -10.46 -17.82 2.04
N ASP A 128 -9.97 -17.28 3.16
CA ASP A 128 -10.79 -16.79 4.27
C ASP A 128 -10.89 -15.25 4.32
N ILE A 129 -9.96 -14.53 3.70
CA ILE A 129 -9.88 -13.06 3.75
C ILE A 129 -10.11 -12.48 2.36
N LYS A 130 -11.11 -11.61 2.21
CA LYS A 130 -11.32 -10.91 0.95
C LYS A 130 -10.19 -9.92 0.64
N PRO A 131 -9.86 -9.69 -0.65
CA PRO A 131 -8.99 -8.59 -1.05
C PRO A 131 -9.46 -7.28 -0.40
N SER A 132 -8.54 -6.57 0.23
CA SER A 132 -8.86 -5.43 1.08
C SER A 132 -7.79 -4.36 0.98
N PHE A 133 -8.21 -3.10 1.03
CA PHE A 133 -7.34 -1.93 1.14
C PHE A 133 -7.75 -1.12 2.38
N LEU A 134 -6.79 -0.76 3.20
CA LEU A 134 -6.99 -0.16 4.52
C LEU A 134 -6.19 1.14 4.61
N LEU A 135 -6.82 2.17 5.15
CA LEU A 135 -6.20 3.43 5.53
C LEU A 135 -6.34 3.59 7.03
N CYS A 136 -5.22 3.80 7.72
CA CYS A 136 -5.17 4.06 9.15
C CYS A 136 -4.58 5.46 9.40
N GLU A 137 -5.13 6.18 10.38
CA GLU A 137 -4.44 7.31 11.00
C GLU A 137 -3.31 6.76 11.88
N GLY A 138 -2.06 7.07 11.52
CA GLY A 138 -0.88 6.42 12.09
C GLY A 138 -0.86 4.90 11.81
N MET A 139 -0.45 4.11 12.81
CA MET A 139 -0.41 2.64 12.72
C MET A 139 -1.76 2.02 13.14
N PRO A 140 -2.10 0.81 12.65
CA PRO A 140 -3.28 0.10 13.13
C PRO A 140 -3.28 -0.05 14.66
N LYS A 141 -4.45 0.12 15.28
CA LYS A 141 -4.62 -0.13 16.72
C LYS A 141 -4.36 -1.61 17.03
N ASN A 142 -3.89 -1.92 18.24
CA ASN A 142 -3.64 -3.30 18.67
C ASN A 142 -4.85 -4.22 18.44
N ASP A 143 -6.05 -3.76 18.79
CA ASP A 143 -7.29 -4.54 18.61
C ASP A 143 -7.68 -4.69 17.13
N GLY A 144 -7.17 -3.82 16.26
CA GLY A 144 -7.35 -3.89 14.81
C GLY A 144 -6.39 -4.87 14.13
N PHE A 145 -5.23 -5.14 14.73
CA PHE A 145 -4.21 -6.04 14.16
C PHE A 145 -4.76 -7.45 13.88
N ALA A 146 -5.63 -7.98 14.75
CA ALA A 146 -6.22 -9.30 14.56
C ALA A 146 -7.00 -9.42 13.25
N ALA A 147 -7.59 -8.33 12.75
CA ALA A 147 -8.36 -8.34 11.51
C ALA A 147 -7.53 -8.58 10.25
N PHE A 148 -6.23 -8.28 10.30
CA PHE A 148 -5.30 -8.65 9.23
C PHE A 148 -5.14 -10.16 9.07
N MET A 149 -5.44 -10.92 10.12
CA MET A 149 -5.22 -12.37 10.17
C MET A 149 -6.48 -13.18 9.92
N ASP A 150 -7.66 -12.62 10.20
CA ASP A 150 -8.94 -13.35 10.12
C ASP A 150 -10.04 -12.62 9.34
N GLY A 151 -9.75 -11.45 8.76
CA GLY A 151 -10.72 -10.68 7.98
C GLY A 151 -11.89 -10.12 8.79
N GLY A 152 -11.80 -10.10 10.13
CA GLY A 152 -12.82 -9.56 11.02
C GLY A 152 -12.87 -8.04 11.03
N TRP A 153 -13.21 -7.44 9.87
CA TRP A 153 -13.36 -6.00 9.67
C TRP A 153 -14.62 -5.41 10.32
N ASN A 154 -15.50 -6.25 10.86
CA ASN A 154 -16.71 -5.86 11.59
C ASN A 154 -16.46 -5.45 13.05
N ARG A 155 -15.21 -5.53 13.53
CA ARG A 155 -14.82 -5.11 14.88
C ARG A 155 -15.01 -3.61 15.04
N GLU A 156 -15.33 -3.16 16.26
CA GLU A 156 -15.58 -1.74 16.58
C GLU A 156 -14.39 -0.80 16.27
N CYS A 157 -13.18 -1.34 16.13
CA CYS A 157 -11.99 -0.59 15.77
C CYS A 157 -11.88 -0.25 14.27
N TRP A 158 -12.71 -0.86 13.41
CA TRP A 158 -12.73 -0.64 11.97
C TRP A 158 -14.03 0.01 11.53
N HIS A 159 -13.90 0.96 10.60
CA HIS A 159 -15.04 1.49 9.86
C HIS A 159 -15.13 0.76 8.53
N ASP A 160 -16.09 -0.16 8.41
CA ASP A 160 -16.38 -0.84 7.14
C ASP A 160 -17.02 0.17 6.18
N ILE A 161 -16.16 0.82 5.39
CA ILE A 161 -16.55 1.62 4.25
C ILE A 161 -16.90 0.63 3.13
N LYS A 162 -18.06 -0.02 3.27
CA LYS A 162 -18.59 -1.01 2.32
C LYS A 162 -18.31 -0.52 0.91
N SER A 163 -17.53 -1.28 0.14
CA SER A 163 -17.15 -0.83 -1.20
C SER A 163 -18.42 -0.61 -2.03
N LEU A 164 -18.57 0.60 -2.55
CA LEU A 164 -19.54 0.90 -3.60
C LEU A 164 -19.06 0.40 -4.97
N PHE A 165 -17.91 -0.28 -5.02
CA PHE A 165 -17.28 -0.77 -6.23
C PHE A 165 -16.76 -2.19 -6.00
N SER A 166 -17.42 -3.19 -6.60
CA SER A 166 -16.71 -4.40 -6.97
C SER A 166 -15.82 -4.04 -8.16
N VAL A 167 -14.50 -4.07 -7.98
CA VAL A 167 -13.62 -4.21 -9.13
C VAL A 167 -13.84 -5.64 -9.62
N GLY A 168 -14.79 -5.82 -10.53
CA GLY A 168 -14.94 -7.07 -11.26
C GLY A 168 -13.72 -7.22 -12.15
N ASP A 169 -13.15 -8.43 -12.15
CA ASP A 169 -12.09 -8.93 -13.04
C ASP A 169 -11.67 -7.93 -14.13
N THR A 170 -10.59 -7.18 -13.87
CA THR A 170 -9.89 -6.52 -14.97
C THR A 170 -9.40 -7.64 -15.89
N PRO A 171 -9.82 -7.68 -17.17
CA PRO A 171 -9.34 -8.72 -18.07
C PRO A 171 -7.83 -8.56 -18.19
N ALA A 172 -7.12 -9.70 -18.11
CA ALA A 172 -5.72 -9.79 -18.50
C ALA A 172 -5.51 -8.97 -19.78
N ILE A 173 -4.61 -8.00 -19.73
CA ILE A 173 -4.14 -7.33 -20.94
C ILE A 173 -3.39 -8.41 -21.74
N MET A 174 -4.14 -9.11 -22.57
CA MET A 174 -3.64 -9.97 -23.64
C MET A 174 -3.43 -9.11 -24.89
N GLY A 175 -2.20 -9.09 -25.40
CA GLY A 175 -1.82 -8.63 -26.74
C GLY A 175 -1.34 -7.18 -26.78
N VAL A 176 -0.23 -6.84 -27.44
CA VAL A 176 0.52 -7.49 -28.54
C VAL A 176 2.01 -7.15 -28.40
#